data_AF-A0AAP5TCP8-F1
#
_entry.id   AF-A0AAP5TCP8-F1
#
_cell.length_a   1.000
_cell.length_b   1.000
_cell.length_c   1.000
_cell.angle_alpha   90.00
_cell.angle_beta   90.00
_cell.angle_gamma   90.00
#
_symmetry.space_group_name_H-M   'P 1'
#
loop_
_entity.id
_entity.type
_entity.pdbx_description
1 polymer ?
#
loop_
_entity_poly.entity_id
_entity_poly.type
_entity_poly.pdbx_seq_one_letter_code
_entity_poly.pdbx_strand_id
1 'polypeptide(L)'
;MNKSAYIKNLQTYLSGLTKDEQNDVIDFYSEYIEDANLQSDNEIIAKLGTAKQLARKVLADYSIKKNEGLEEVKTSSSKSNIKLIWVILLGILSTPLTIPVAVLIFIGIVLVFGLLLTFIFAAILFFLFGIIFGAISIYSGIIFLFTNFTSGLFYLGTGLACVGLVLIICPLSISIIRFLLQITVQIFRQVFQKLSQRDPSLKGDH
;
A
#
# COMPACT_ATOMS: atom_id res chain seq x y z
N MET A 1 31.55 -22.24 -49.71
CA MET A 1 30.07 -22.26 -49.67
C MET A 1 29.65 -22.04 -48.23
N ASN A 2 29.60 -20.81 -47.72
CA ASN A 2 29.82 -20.66 -46.27
C ASN A 2 28.65 -20.02 -45.51
N LYS A 3 28.13 -18.86 -45.95
CA LYS A 3 26.94 -18.23 -45.32
C LYS A 3 25.72 -19.16 -45.29
N SER A 4 25.33 -19.69 -46.46
CA SER A 4 24.12 -20.51 -46.60
C SER A 4 24.19 -21.82 -45.79
N ALA A 5 25.39 -22.41 -45.67
CA ALA A 5 25.59 -23.63 -44.90
C ALA A 5 25.51 -23.38 -43.39
N TYR A 6 26.09 -22.28 -42.89
CA TYR A 6 26.00 -21.90 -41.49
C TYR A 6 24.56 -21.63 -41.06
N ILE A 7 23.81 -20.86 -41.85
CA ILE A 7 22.41 -20.53 -41.58
C ILE A 7 21.51 -21.77 -41.61
N LYS A 8 21.69 -22.67 -42.58
CA LYS A 8 20.93 -23.92 -42.65
C LYS A 8 21.17 -24.81 -41.41
N ASN A 9 22.41 -24.85 -40.92
CA ASN A 9 22.74 -25.56 -39.69
C ASN A 9 22.12 -24.89 -38.46
N LEU A 10 22.16 -23.56 -38.38
CA LEU A 10 21.53 -22.79 -37.31
C LEU A 10 20.02 -23.08 -37.25
N GLN A 11 19.34 -23.08 -38.41
CA GLN A 11 17.93 -23.41 -38.51
C GLN A 11 17.62 -24.81 -37.96
N THR A 12 18.45 -25.80 -38.30
CA THR A 12 18.28 -27.18 -37.81
C THR A 12 18.34 -27.26 -36.28
N TYR A 13 19.22 -26.47 -35.64
CA TYR A 13 19.37 -26.46 -34.18
C TYR A 13 18.33 -25.60 -33.44
N LEU A 14 17.59 -24.74 -34.15
CA LEU A 14 16.50 -23.92 -33.59
C LEU A 14 15.13 -24.61 -33.62
N SER A 15 15.08 -25.93 -33.83
CA SER A 15 13.83 -26.71 -33.90
C SER A 15 12.98 -26.69 -32.62
N GLY A 16 13.49 -26.13 -31.52
CA GLY A 16 12.74 -25.91 -30.28
C GLY A 16 11.83 -24.66 -30.28
N LEU A 17 11.92 -23.82 -31.31
CA LEU A 17 11.10 -22.63 -31.51
C LEU A 17 9.97 -22.90 -32.52
N THR A 18 8.94 -22.05 -32.51
CA THR A 18 7.94 -22.06 -33.58
C THR A 18 8.57 -21.63 -34.91
N LYS A 19 7.93 -21.98 -36.04
CA LYS A 19 8.46 -21.65 -37.37
C LYS A 19 8.67 -20.15 -37.57
N ASP A 20 7.77 -19.33 -37.02
CA ASP A 20 7.85 -17.87 -37.13
C ASP A 20 9.04 -17.33 -36.32
N GLU A 21 9.20 -17.77 -35.07
CA GLU A 21 10.35 -17.39 -34.23
C GLU A 21 11.70 -17.86 -34.81
N GLN A 22 11.71 -19.04 -35.44
CA GLN A 22 12.89 -19.55 -36.11
C GLN A 22 13.27 -18.65 -37.30
N ASN A 23 12.30 -18.22 -38.11
CA ASN A 23 12.55 -17.33 -39.25
C ASN A 23 13.08 -15.97 -38.78
N ASP A 24 12.49 -15.39 -37.73
CA ASP A 24 12.96 -14.11 -37.16
C ASP A 24 14.44 -14.16 -36.74
N VAL A 25 14.85 -15.25 -36.08
CA VAL A 25 16.24 -15.45 -35.66
C VAL A 25 17.16 -15.63 -36.87
N ILE A 26 16.72 -16.40 -37.87
CA ILE A 26 17.50 -16.69 -39.07
C ILE A 26 17.71 -15.43 -39.91
N ASP A 27 16.68 -14.60 -40.05
CA ASP A 27 16.75 -13.34 -40.81
C ASP A 27 17.70 -12.36 -40.13
N PHE A 28 17.58 -12.18 -38.81
CA PHE A 28 18.46 -11.31 -38.03
C PHE A 28 19.95 -11.66 -38.18
N TYR A 29 20.30 -12.95 -38.02
CA TYR A 29 21.70 -13.36 -38.16
C TYR A 29 22.16 -13.40 -39.62
N SER A 30 21.26 -13.58 -40.58
CA SER A 30 21.59 -13.51 -42.01
C SER A 30 21.94 -12.08 -42.44
N GLU A 31 21.20 -11.08 -41.94
CA GLU A 31 21.47 -9.65 -42.15
C GLU A 31 22.77 -9.25 -41.45
N TYR A 32 22.98 -9.68 -40.19
CA TYR A 32 24.21 -9.39 -39.46
C TYR A 32 25.48 -9.92 -40.17
N ILE A 33 25.42 -11.12 -40.75
CA ILE A 33 26.55 -11.70 -41.49
C ILE A 33 26.84 -10.90 -42.77
N GLU A 34 25.80 -10.36 -43.43
CA GLU A 34 25.95 -9.49 -44.60
C GLU A 34 26.53 -8.13 -44.23
N ASP A 35 25.99 -7.47 -43.20
CA ASP A 35 26.45 -6.16 -42.72
C ASP A 35 27.89 -6.19 -42.22
N ALA A 36 28.25 -7.26 -41.49
CA ALA A 36 29.62 -7.47 -41.03
C ALA A 36 30.56 -8.00 -42.12
N ASN A 37 30.03 -8.23 -43.34
CA ASN A 37 30.73 -8.76 -44.51
C ASN A 37 31.55 -10.03 -44.19
N LEU A 38 30.99 -10.94 -43.39
CA LEU A 38 31.66 -12.18 -42.97
C LEU A 38 31.52 -13.21 -44.09
N GLN A 39 32.57 -13.39 -44.88
CA GLN A 39 32.50 -14.23 -46.09
C GLN A 39 33.00 -15.66 -45.86
N SER A 40 33.78 -15.87 -44.78
CA SER A 40 34.32 -17.19 -44.42
C SER A 40 33.63 -17.79 -43.19
N ASP A 41 33.46 -19.12 -43.16
CA ASP A 41 32.90 -19.84 -42.01
C ASP A 41 33.70 -19.57 -40.73
N ASN A 42 35.02 -19.42 -40.85
CA ASN A 42 35.88 -19.14 -39.70
C ASN A 42 35.62 -17.74 -39.12
N GLU A 43 35.27 -16.76 -39.94
CA GLU A 43 34.94 -15.40 -39.49
C GLU A 43 33.57 -15.37 -38.81
N ILE A 44 32.60 -16.09 -39.38
CA ILE A 44 31.27 -16.27 -38.81
C ILE A 44 31.38 -16.97 -37.45
N ILE A 45 32.16 -18.05 -37.37
CA ILE A 45 32.35 -18.82 -36.13
C ILE A 45 33.13 -18.01 -35.09
N ALA A 46 34.13 -17.22 -35.49
CA ALA A 46 34.87 -16.37 -34.55
C ALA A 46 33.99 -15.29 -33.91
N LYS A 47 33.00 -14.77 -34.64
CA LYS A 47 32.11 -13.69 -34.17
C LYS A 47 30.84 -14.20 -33.49
N LEU A 48 30.22 -15.23 -34.03
CA LEU A 48 28.92 -15.74 -33.59
C LEU A 48 29.00 -17.09 -32.84
N GLY A 49 30.18 -17.72 -32.83
CA GLY A 49 30.36 -19.08 -32.34
C GLY A 49 29.93 -20.12 -33.37
N THR A 50 29.94 -21.39 -32.97
CA THR A 50 29.37 -22.45 -33.83
C THR A 50 27.84 -22.33 -33.87
N ALA A 51 27.21 -22.74 -34.98
CA ALA A 51 25.75 -22.70 -35.14
C ALA A 51 24.99 -23.38 -33.96
N LYS A 52 25.56 -24.45 -33.39
CA LYS A 52 25.03 -25.16 -32.22
C LYS A 52 25.18 -24.37 -30.91
N GLN A 53 26.24 -23.58 -30.75
CA GLN A 53 26.41 -22.71 -29.57
C GLN A 53 25.46 -21.53 -29.63
N LEU A 54 25.35 -20.89 -30.80
CA LEU A 54 24.43 -19.79 -31.02
C LEU A 54 22.97 -20.24 -30.79
N ALA A 55 22.56 -21.36 -31.38
CA ALA A 55 21.22 -21.91 -31.20
C ALA A 55 20.89 -22.18 -29.72
N ARG A 56 21.83 -22.73 -28.94
CA ARG A 56 21.62 -22.97 -27.50
C ARG A 56 21.45 -21.68 -26.71
N LYS A 57 22.23 -20.64 -27.04
CA LYS A 57 22.10 -19.33 -26.41
C LYS A 57 20.75 -18.70 -26.73
N VAL A 58 20.36 -18.71 -28.00
CA VAL A 58 19.05 -18.20 -28.45
C VAL A 58 17.90 -18.96 -27.78
N LEU A 59 17.93 -20.30 -27.76
CA LEU A 59 16.90 -21.10 -27.10
C LEU A 59 16.81 -20.84 -25.60
N ALA A 60 17.94 -20.61 -24.93
CA ALA A 60 17.97 -20.24 -23.52
C ALA A 60 17.33 -18.86 -23.30
N ASP A 61 17.70 -17.85 -24.10
CA ASP A 61 17.14 -16.49 -24.01
C ASP A 61 15.62 -16.49 -24.25
N TYR A 62 15.14 -17.27 -25.23
CA TYR A 62 13.70 -17.43 -25.49
C TYR A 62 12.99 -18.20 -24.36
N SER A 63 13.63 -19.20 -23.76
CA SER A 63 13.06 -19.96 -22.63
C SER A 63 12.95 -19.12 -21.36
N ILE A 64 13.93 -18.26 -21.11
CA ILE A 64 13.89 -17.29 -20.01
C ILE A 64 12.73 -16.30 -20.24
N LYS A 65 12.64 -15.73 -21.44
CA LYS A 65 11.56 -14.80 -21.83
C LYS A 65 10.16 -15.41 -21.75
N LYS A 66 10.02 -16.72 -21.93
CA LYS A 66 8.74 -17.44 -21.83
C LYS A 66 8.36 -17.79 -20.38
N ASN A 67 9.35 -18.05 -19.52
CA ASN A 67 9.13 -18.34 -18.09
C ASN A 67 8.94 -17.08 -17.24
N GLU A 68 9.43 -15.92 -17.70
CA GLU A 68 9.17 -14.60 -17.11
C GLU A 68 7.78 -14.03 -17.49
N GLY A 69 6.81 -14.92 -17.75
CA GLY A 69 5.39 -14.60 -17.90
C GLY A 69 4.70 -14.20 -16.59
N LEU A 70 5.45 -14.03 -15.50
CA LEU A 70 4.98 -13.49 -14.24
C LEU A 70 5.97 -12.43 -13.76
N GLU A 71 5.54 -11.18 -13.88
CA GLU A 71 6.05 -10.00 -13.17
C GLU A 71 7.42 -9.43 -13.64
N GLU A 72 7.32 -8.25 -14.28
CA GLU A 72 8.32 -7.19 -14.47
C GLU A 72 9.48 -7.30 -15.50
N VAL A 73 9.18 -6.70 -16.68
CA VAL A 73 9.94 -5.67 -17.42
C VAL A 73 11.47 -5.74 -17.47
N LYS A 74 12.01 -5.94 -18.69
CA LYS A 74 12.85 -4.95 -19.38
C LYS A 74 12.76 -5.04 -20.91
N THR A 75 12.86 -3.87 -21.52
CA THR A 75 12.71 -3.46 -22.93
C THR A 75 13.64 -4.21 -23.89
N SER A 76 13.27 -4.56 -25.13
CA SER A 76 12.82 -3.72 -26.25
C SER A 76 11.94 -4.56 -27.22
N SER A 77 10.82 -4.11 -27.78
CA SER A 77 10.69 -2.94 -28.65
C SER A 77 9.28 -2.33 -28.58
N SER A 78 9.21 -1.01 -28.78
CA SER A 78 8.01 -0.15 -28.97
C SER A 78 6.97 -0.05 -27.83
N LYS A 79 6.59 -1.11 -27.12
CA LYS A 79 5.55 -1.03 -26.06
C LYS A 79 6.05 -0.49 -24.72
N SER A 80 7.37 -0.47 -24.50
CA SER A 80 7.92 0.02 -23.24
C SER A 80 7.98 1.53 -23.13
N ASN A 81 8.19 2.27 -24.23
CA ASN A 81 8.09 3.72 -24.17
C ASN A 81 6.65 4.13 -23.85
N ILE A 82 5.65 3.42 -24.39
CA ILE A 82 4.24 3.65 -24.05
C ILE A 82 3.96 3.27 -22.60
N LYS A 83 4.47 2.13 -22.07
CA LYS A 83 4.33 1.80 -20.63
C LYS A 83 5.05 2.79 -19.72
N LEU A 84 6.23 3.27 -20.11
CA LEU A 84 7.04 4.22 -19.33
C LEU A 84 6.41 5.63 -19.40
N ILE A 85 5.88 6.04 -20.55
CA ILE A 85 5.01 7.21 -20.70
C ILE A 85 3.72 7.03 -19.90
N TRP A 86 3.11 5.84 -19.88
CA TRP A 86 1.89 5.57 -19.12
C TRP A 86 2.16 5.60 -17.62
N VAL A 87 3.31 5.12 -17.14
CA VAL A 87 3.76 5.18 -15.74
C VAL A 87 4.22 6.58 -15.35
N ILE A 88 4.90 7.32 -16.24
CA ILE A 88 5.21 8.74 -16.03
C ILE A 88 3.92 9.57 -16.04
N LEU A 89 2.95 9.27 -16.90
CA LEU A 89 1.63 9.90 -16.93
C LEU A 89 0.78 9.50 -15.72
N LEU A 90 0.83 8.23 -15.27
CA LEU A 90 0.22 7.77 -14.02
C LEU A 90 0.92 8.38 -12.81
N GLY A 91 2.23 8.61 -12.87
CA GLY A 91 3.02 9.27 -11.85
C GLY A 91 2.73 10.77 -11.78
N ILE A 92 2.67 11.46 -12.92
CA ILE A 92 2.28 12.87 -13.05
C ILE A 92 0.79 13.07 -12.78
N LEU A 93 -0.08 12.06 -12.92
CA LEU A 93 -1.50 12.10 -12.53
C LEU A 93 -1.72 11.65 -11.07
N SER A 94 -0.88 10.75 -10.55
CA SER A 94 -0.83 10.38 -9.14
C SER A 94 -0.32 11.55 -8.32
N THR A 95 0.70 12.28 -8.75
CA THR A 95 1.30 13.38 -7.98
C THR A 95 0.28 14.48 -7.59
N PRO A 96 -0.58 15.00 -8.50
CA PRO A 96 -1.62 15.96 -8.17
C PRO A 96 -2.82 15.33 -7.46
N LEU A 97 -2.95 14.00 -7.41
CA LEU A 97 -4.02 13.30 -6.68
C LEU A 97 -3.58 12.82 -5.28
N THR A 98 -2.29 12.53 -5.09
CA THR A 98 -1.70 12.13 -3.81
C THR A 98 -1.77 13.29 -2.83
N ILE A 99 -1.51 14.53 -3.29
CA ILE A 99 -1.60 15.73 -2.45
C ILE A 99 -3.03 15.92 -1.90
N PRO A 100 -4.11 15.98 -2.71
CA PRO A 100 -5.46 16.16 -2.18
C PRO A 100 -5.94 14.97 -1.36
N VAL A 101 -5.58 13.72 -1.69
CA VAL A 101 -5.92 12.55 -0.87
C VAL A 101 -5.20 12.59 0.49
N ALA A 102 -3.90 12.93 0.51
CA ALA A 102 -3.14 13.08 1.74
C ALA A 102 -3.69 14.21 2.61
N VAL A 103 -4.05 15.35 2.00
CA VAL A 103 -4.69 16.48 2.71
C VAL A 103 -6.04 16.07 3.29
N LEU A 104 -6.87 15.31 2.56
CA LEU A 104 -8.16 14.85 3.05
C LEU A 104 -8.03 13.91 4.26
N ILE A 105 -7.06 13.00 4.22
CA ILE A 105 -6.75 12.09 5.34
C ILE A 105 -6.22 12.89 6.54
N PHE A 106 -5.34 13.86 6.30
CA PHE A 106 -4.79 14.72 7.35
C PHE A 106 -5.88 15.54 8.04
N ILE A 107 -6.78 16.15 7.27
CA ILE A 107 -7.95 16.86 7.81
C ILE A 107 -8.82 15.90 8.64
N GLY A 108 -9.06 14.68 8.14
CA GLY A 108 -9.81 13.66 8.87
C GLY A 108 -9.18 13.33 10.23
N ILE A 109 -7.85 13.15 10.27
CA ILE A 109 -7.12 12.88 11.52
C ILE A 109 -7.23 14.06 12.48
N VAL A 110 -7.04 15.29 11.99
CA VAL A 110 -7.13 16.51 12.82
C VAL A 110 -8.54 16.67 13.39
N LEU A 111 -9.59 16.43 12.60
CA LEU A 111 -10.98 16.49 13.06
C LEU A 111 -11.27 15.44 14.13
N VAL A 112 -10.86 14.19 13.90
CA VAL A 112 -11.05 13.11 14.88
C VAL A 112 -10.31 13.42 16.17
N PHE A 113 -9.07 13.89 16.07
CA PHE A 113 -8.28 14.26 17.25
C PHE A 113 -8.88 15.45 18.01
N GLY A 114 -9.35 16.48 17.28
CA GLY A 114 -10.04 17.63 17.87
C GLY A 114 -11.35 17.24 18.58
N LEU A 115 -12.14 16.34 17.99
CA LEU A 115 -13.34 15.79 18.64
C LEU A 115 -12.98 15.00 19.90
N LEU A 116 -11.90 14.22 19.86
CA LEU A 116 -11.43 13.43 21.00
C LEU A 116 -10.99 14.33 22.16
N LEU A 117 -10.21 15.38 21.87
CA LEU A 117 -9.82 16.40 22.85
C LEU A 117 -11.03 17.13 23.45
N THR A 118 -11.97 17.55 22.61
CA THR A 118 -13.19 18.23 23.05
C THR A 118 -14.02 17.32 23.96
N PHE A 119 -14.15 16.04 23.61
CA PHE A 119 -14.86 15.05 24.41
C PHE A 119 -14.19 14.82 25.77
N ILE A 120 -12.86 14.69 25.79
CA ILE A 120 -12.08 14.56 27.03
C ILE A 120 -12.29 15.79 27.92
N PHE A 121 -12.18 16.99 27.35
CA PHE A 121 -12.35 18.23 28.10
C PHE A 121 -13.77 18.36 28.66
N ALA A 122 -14.79 18.07 27.85
CA ALA A 122 -16.19 18.07 28.28
C ALA A 122 -16.44 17.04 29.41
N ALA A 123 -15.86 15.84 29.31
CA ALA A 123 -15.95 14.83 30.36
C ALA A 123 -15.33 15.34 31.67
N ILE A 124 -14.12 15.90 31.62
CA ILE A 124 -13.45 16.45 32.82
C ILE A 124 -14.29 17.55 33.48
N LEU A 125 -14.86 18.47 32.68
CA LEU A 125 -15.75 19.50 33.21
C LEU A 125 -17.00 18.89 33.84
N PHE A 126 -17.64 17.92 33.19
CA PHE A 126 -18.80 17.23 33.74
C PHE A 126 -18.49 16.55 35.08
N PHE A 127 -17.30 15.95 35.22
CA PHE A 127 -16.82 15.41 36.50
C PHE A 127 -16.68 16.51 37.56
N LEU A 128 -16.01 17.60 37.22
CA LEU A 128 -15.78 18.71 38.15
C LEU A 128 -17.11 19.30 38.63
N PHE A 129 -18.01 19.60 37.70
CA PHE A 129 -19.34 20.11 37.99
C PHE A 129 -20.18 19.11 38.78
N GLY A 130 -20.15 17.82 38.44
CA GLY A 130 -20.87 16.77 39.16
C GLY A 130 -20.44 16.65 40.63
N ILE A 131 -19.14 16.72 40.90
CA ILE A 131 -18.61 16.67 42.27
C ILE A 131 -19.02 17.92 43.06
N ILE A 132 -18.84 19.11 42.48
CA ILE A 132 -19.19 20.38 43.13
C ILE A 132 -20.71 20.44 43.41
N PHE A 133 -21.52 20.14 42.40
CA PHE A 133 -22.98 20.16 42.51
C PHE A 133 -23.49 19.10 43.49
N GLY A 134 -22.90 17.91 43.49
CA GLY A 134 -23.19 16.85 44.46
C GLY A 134 -22.87 17.27 45.90
N ALA A 135 -21.71 17.89 46.12
CA ALA A 135 -21.31 18.40 47.44
C ALA A 135 -22.25 19.50 47.94
N ILE A 136 -22.62 20.45 47.07
CA ILE A 136 -23.58 21.52 47.39
C ILE A 136 -24.96 20.92 47.74
N SER A 137 -25.44 19.93 46.97
CA SER A 137 -26.71 19.24 47.25
C SER A 137 -26.71 18.52 48.59
N ILE A 138 -25.61 17.86 48.95
CA ILE A 138 -25.49 17.17 50.25
C ILE A 138 -25.48 18.19 51.39
N TYR A 139 -24.71 19.28 51.23
CA TYR A 139 -24.64 20.35 52.22
C TYR A 139 -26.00 21.03 52.44
N SER A 140 -26.70 21.38 51.35
CA SER A 140 -28.04 21.98 51.45
C SER A 140 -29.05 20.99 52.04
N GLY A 141 -28.98 19.71 51.67
CA GLY A 141 -29.84 18.65 52.22
C GLY A 141 -29.74 18.51 53.73
N ILE A 142 -28.52 18.58 54.29
CA ILE A 142 -28.29 18.49 55.75
C ILE A 142 -28.94 19.68 56.48
N ILE A 143 -28.80 20.90 55.94
CA ILE A 143 -29.40 22.10 56.55
C ILE A 143 -30.94 22.03 56.47
N PHE A 144 -31.49 21.63 55.32
CA PHE A 144 -32.93 21.53 55.14
C PHE A 144 -33.58 20.41 55.96
N LEU A 145 -32.83 19.38 56.37
CA LEU A 145 -33.35 18.29 57.18
C LEU A 145 -33.88 18.76 58.55
N PHE A 146 -33.31 19.84 59.08
CA PHE A 146 -33.74 20.45 60.35
C PHE A 146 -34.93 21.41 60.21
N THR A 147 -35.27 21.84 59.00
CA THR A 147 -36.40 22.76 58.76
C THR A 147 -37.58 22.07 58.08
N ASN A 148 -37.31 21.28 57.05
CA ASN A 148 -38.29 20.57 56.23
C ASN A 148 -37.75 19.19 55.87
N PHE A 149 -38.18 18.17 56.62
CA PHE A 149 -37.67 16.80 56.50
C PHE A 149 -37.77 16.24 55.06
N THR A 150 -38.90 16.44 54.39
CA THR A 150 -39.13 15.98 53.01
C THR A 150 -38.15 16.60 52.02
N SER A 151 -37.92 17.92 52.11
CA SER A 151 -37.00 18.62 51.23
C SER A 151 -35.55 18.20 51.48
N GLY A 152 -35.15 18.07 52.74
CA GLY A 152 -33.81 17.58 53.12
C GLY A 152 -33.52 16.18 52.56
N LEU A 153 -34.50 15.26 52.66
CA LEU A 153 -34.39 13.90 52.14
C LEU A 153 -34.27 13.89 50.61
N PHE A 154 -34.99 14.78 49.92
CA PHE A 154 -34.92 14.92 48.46
C PHE A 154 -33.53 15.38 48.00
N TYR A 155 -32.96 16.43 48.62
CA TYR A 155 -31.63 16.94 48.28
C TYR A 155 -30.50 15.95 48.62
N LEU A 156 -30.62 15.22 49.73
CA LEU A 156 -29.70 14.11 50.04
C LEU A 156 -29.79 12.99 49.00
N GLY A 157 -31.01 12.61 48.60
CA GLY A 157 -31.24 11.62 47.55
C GLY A 157 -30.65 12.03 46.22
N THR A 158 -30.87 13.28 45.78
CA THR A 158 -30.29 13.81 44.54
C THR A 158 -28.77 13.92 44.61
N GLY A 159 -28.22 14.31 45.76
CA GLY A 159 -26.77 14.36 45.98
C GLY A 159 -26.12 12.97 45.84
N LEU A 160 -26.72 11.96 46.49
CA LEU A 160 -26.23 10.59 46.42
C LEU A 160 -26.40 9.97 45.02
N ALA A 161 -27.52 10.24 44.35
CA ALA A 161 -27.75 9.83 42.97
C ALA A 161 -26.75 10.47 42.00
N CYS A 162 -26.40 11.74 42.21
CA CYS A 162 -25.41 12.45 41.41
C CYS A 162 -24.00 11.84 41.59
N VAL A 163 -23.59 11.57 42.83
CA VAL A 163 -22.32 10.87 43.12
C VAL A 163 -22.31 9.46 42.49
N GLY A 164 -23.43 8.74 42.59
CA GLY A 164 -23.59 7.42 41.96
C GLY A 164 -23.45 7.47 40.44
N LEU A 165 -24.06 8.46 39.78
CA LEU A 165 -23.93 8.68 38.35
C LEU A 165 -22.48 9.00 37.95
N VAL A 166 -21.80 9.87 38.70
CA VAL A 166 -20.39 10.23 38.47
C VAL A 166 -19.50 8.99 38.57
N LEU A 167 -19.72 8.12 39.56
CA LEU A 167 -18.96 6.86 39.70
C LEU A 167 -19.20 5.87 38.56
N ILE A 168 -20.43 5.78 38.01
CA ILE A 168 -20.74 4.89 36.87
C ILE A 168 -20.18 5.46 35.56
N ILE A 169 -20.24 6.77 35.37
CA ILE A 169 -19.76 7.45 34.16
C ILE A 169 -18.23 7.40 34.09
N CYS A 170 -17.52 7.33 35.21
CA CYS A 170 -16.05 7.33 35.25
C CYS A 170 -15.41 6.18 34.45
N PRO A 171 -15.73 4.90 34.75
CA PRO A 171 -15.22 3.79 33.94
C PRO A 171 -15.78 3.80 32.51
N LEU A 172 -16.99 4.32 32.30
CA LEU A 172 -17.60 4.42 30.97
C LEU A 172 -16.82 5.39 30.06
N SER A 173 -16.49 6.58 30.57
CA SER A 173 -15.66 7.57 29.86
C SER A 173 -14.29 7.01 29.52
N ILE A 174 -13.64 6.29 30.44
CA ILE A 174 -12.34 5.65 30.19
C ILE A 174 -12.45 4.56 29.12
N SER A 175 -13.52 3.75 29.17
CA SER A 175 -13.78 2.71 28.18
C SER A 175 -13.98 3.31 26.78
N ILE A 176 -14.76 4.39 26.69
CA ILE A 176 -15.00 5.12 25.43
C ILE A 176 -13.70 5.72 24.89
N ILE A 177 -12.87 6.33 25.73
CA ILE A 177 -11.57 6.87 25.31
C ILE A 177 -10.66 5.75 24.76
N ARG A 178 -10.57 4.61 25.45
CA ARG A 178 -9.79 3.46 24.97
C ARG A 178 -10.33 2.92 23.64
N PHE A 179 -11.64 2.83 23.50
CA PHE A 179 -12.30 2.39 22.28
C PHE A 179 -12.05 3.34 21.11
N LEU A 180 -12.16 4.66 21.33
CA LEU A 180 -11.85 5.68 20.32
C LEU A 180 -10.38 5.63 19.89
N LEU A 181 -9.44 5.47 20.83
CA LEU A 181 -8.03 5.29 20.50
C LEU A 181 -7.78 4.04 19.65
N GLN A 182 -8.42 2.91 20.00
CA GLN A 182 -8.32 1.69 19.21
C GLN A 182 -8.88 1.87 17.80
N ILE A 183 -10.02 2.55 17.65
CA ILE A 183 -10.59 2.86 16.33
C ILE A 183 -9.62 3.70 15.50
N THR A 184 -9.05 4.77 16.06
CA THR A 184 -8.09 5.62 15.34
C THR A 184 -6.89 4.81 14.87
N VAL A 185 -6.31 3.97 15.74
CA VAL A 185 -5.18 3.10 15.39
C VAL A 185 -5.56 2.05 14.35
N GLN A 186 -6.78 1.50 14.44
CA GLN A 186 -7.26 0.47 13.51
C GLN A 186 -7.52 1.04 12.12
N ILE A 187 -8.09 2.24 12.03
CA ILE A 187 -8.25 2.97 10.77
C ILE A 187 -6.88 3.29 10.19
N PHE A 188 -5.94 3.78 11.00
CA PHE A 188 -4.58 4.05 10.55
C PHE A 188 -3.91 2.79 9.98
N ARG A 189 -4.03 1.66 10.69
CA ARG A 189 -3.52 0.36 10.23
C ARG A 189 -4.19 -0.09 8.94
N GLN A 190 -5.50 0.06 8.80
CA GLN A 190 -6.23 -0.32 7.57
C GLN A 190 -5.87 0.56 6.38
N VAL A 191 -5.75 1.87 6.57
CA VAL A 191 -5.35 2.81 5.51
C VAL A 191 -3.91 2.52 5.10
N PHE A 192 -3.00 2.36 6.06
CA PHE A 192 -1.61 2.01 5.79
C PHE A 192 -1.49 0.65 5.10
N GLN A 193 -2.23 -0.38 5.53
CA GLN A 193 -2.24 -1.68 4.88
C GLN A 193 -2.84 -1.64 3.47
N LYS A 194 -3.90 -0.86 3.22
CA LYS A 194 -4.45 -0.71 1.86
C LYS A 194 -3.52 0.07 0.93
N LEU A 195 -2.75 1.00 1.47
CA LEU A 195 -1.72 1.72 0.70
C LEU A 195 -0.47 0.85 0.49
N SER A 196 -0.07 0.08 1.50
CA SER A 196 1.08 -0.83 1.45
C SER A 196 0.81 -2.07 0.58
N GLN A 197 -0.42 -2.60 0.53
CA GLN A 197 -0.78 -3.70 -0.39
C GLN A 197 -0.86 -3.26 -1.85
N ARG A 198 -0.87 -1.95 -2.11
CA ARG A 198 -0.78 -1.39 -3.46
C ARG A 198 0.65 -1.22 -3.95
N ASP A 199 1.64 -1.41 -3.09
CA ASP A 199 3.06 -1.33 -3.43
C ASP A 199 3.77 -2.65 -3.07
N PRO A 200 3.96 -3.57 -4.04
CA PRO A 200 4.63 -4.85 -3.81
C PRO A 200 6.11 -4.71 -3.41
N SER A 201 6.69 -3.51 -3.49
CA SER A 201 8.12 -3.27 -3.29
C SER A 201 8.59 -3.20 -1.83
N LEU A 202 7.67 -3.21 -0.84
CA LEU A 202 8.00 -3.12 0.59
C LEU A 202 7.96 -4.46 1.35
N LYS A 203 7.90 -5.59 0.63
CA LYS A 203 7.90 -6.94 1.22
C LYS A 203 9.26 -7.62 1.07
N GLY A 204 10.24 -7.11 1.80
CA GLY A 204 11.56 -7.71 2.06
C GLY A 204 12.30 -6.76 3.01
N ASP A 205 12.95 -7.15 4.09
CA ASP A 205 13.29 -8.44 4.65
C ASP A 205 13.32 -8.28 6.18
N HIS A 206 12.69 -9.19 6.91
CA HIS A 206 13.07 -9.57 8.28
C HIS A 206 12.79 -11.06 8.46
#